data_AF-A0A2S8NUX9-F1
#
_entry.id   AF-A0A2S8NUX9-F1
#
_cell.length_a   1.000
_cell.length_b   1.000
_cell.length_c   1.000
_cell.angle_alpha   90.00
_cell.angle_beta   90.00
_cell.angle_gamma   90.00
#
_symmetry.space_group_name_H-M   'P 1'
#
loop_
_entity.id
_entity.type
_entity.pdbx_description
1 polymer ?
#
loop_
_entity_poly.entity_id
_entity_poly.type
_entity_poly.pdbx_seq_one_letter_code
_entity_poly.pdbx_strand_id
1 'polypeptide(L)' 'MSKRKWVYRGTKKQAIKLLKKQINNLNSALNLLNEIKNSDFDQKDLEKINTKIQKVKIILDEVKRN' A
#
# COMPACT_ATOMS: atom_id res chain seq x y z
N MET A 1 -20.35 -15.68 22.78
CA MET A 1 -19.46 -14.91 21.86
C MET A 1 -20.24 -13.71 21.30
N SER A 2 -19.70 -12.48 21.36
CA SER A 2 -20.46 -11.24 21.09
C SER A 2 -20.39 -10.78 19.62
N LYS A 3 -21.52 -10.33 19.05
CA LYS A 3 -21.65 -9.80 17.66
C LYS A 3 -20.60 -8.74 17.30
N ARG A 4 -20.16 -7.93 18.27
CA ARG A 4 -19.12 -6.89 18.09
C ARG A 4 -17.76 -7.46 17.64
N LYS A 5 -17.41 -8.68 18.07
CA LYS A 5 -16.13 -9.33 17.73
C LYS A 5 -16.05 -9.75 16.25
N TRP A 6 -17.18 -9.98 15.59
CA TRP A 6 -17.24 -10.35 14.17
C TRP A 6 -17.14 -9.14 13.24
N VAL A 7 -17.82 -8.04 13.58
CA VAL A 7 -17.75 -6.78 12.81
C VAL A 7 -16.31 -6.28 12.75
N TYR A 8 -15.60 -6.30 13.89
CA TYR A 8 -14.20 -5.87 13.97
C TYR A 8 -13.24 -6.73 13.15
N ARG A 9 -13.48 -8.06 13.09
CA ARG A 9 -12.69 -8.96 12.23
C ARG A 9 -12.96 -8.75 10.74
N GLY A 10 -14.19 -8.36 10.38
CA GLY A 10 -14.58 -8.05 9.01
C GLY A 10 -13.93 -6.77 8.48
N THR A 11 -13.97 -5.70 9.27
CA THR A 11 -13.37 -4.40 8.91
C THR A 11 -11.85 -4.46 8.84
N LYS A 12 -11.19 -5.15 9.79
CA LYS A 12 -9.74 -5.37 9.77
C LYS A 12 -9.28 -6.10 8.51
N LYS A 13 -9.99 -7.17 8.10
CA LYS A 13 -9.67 -7.91 6.86
C LYS A 13 -9.87 -7.06 5.61
N GLN A 14 -10.92 -6.23 5.57
CA GLN A 14 -11.14 -5.30 4.45
C GLN A 14 -10.04 -4.24 4.37
N ALA A 15 -9.65 -3.63 5.50
CA ALA A 15 -8.55 -2.67 5.55
C ALA A 15 -7.24 -3.28 5.03
N ILE A 16 -6.89 -4.49 5.49
CA ILE A 16 -5.71 -5.24 5.00
C ILE A 16 -5.78 -5.48 3.49
N LYS A 17 -6.96 -5.84 2.95
CA LYS A 17 -7.15 -6.06 1.51
C LYS A 17 -6.95 -4.77 0.70
N LEU A 18 -7.48 -3.64 1.19
CA LEU A 18 -7.32 -2.34 0.54
C LEU A 18 -5.86 -1.88 0.55
N LEU A 19 -5.18 -1.99 1.69
CA LEU A 19 -3.75 -1.63 1.82
C LEU A 19 -2.86 -2.48 0.90
N LYS A 20 -3.11 -3.79 0.81
CA LYS A 20 -2.41 -4.67 -0.15
C LYS A 20 -2.63 -4.24 -1.60
N LYS A 21 -3.88 -3.92 -1.97
CA LYS A 21 -4.20 -3.43 -3.32
C LYS A 21 -3.47 -2.13 -3.63
N GLN A 22 -3.42 -1.21 -2.67
CA GLN A 22 -2.72 0.07 -2.81
C GLN A 22 -1.21 -0.11 -3.01
N ILE A 23 -0.56 -1.00 -2.24
CA ILE A 23 0.86 -1.34 -2.41
C ILE A 23 1.12 -1.90 -3.81
N ASN A 24 0.29 -2.85 -4.27
CA ASN A 24 0.46 -3.47 -5.59
C ASN A 24 0.32 -2.45 -6.72
N ASN A 25 -0.67 -1.55 -6.63
CA ASN A 25 -0.87 -0.49 -7.60
C ASN A 25 0.33 0.47 -7.65
N LEU A 26 0.86 0.86 -6.48
CA LEU A 26 2.03 1.74 -6.41
C LEU A 26 3.30 1.07 -6.97
N ASN A 27 3.52 -0.22 -6.66
CA ASN A 27 4.65 -0.97 -7.24
C ASN A 27 4.54 -1.09 -8.76
N SER A 28 3.32 -1.32 -9.27
CA SER A 28 3.08 -1.41 -10.72
C SER A 28 3.35 -0.06 -11.39
N ALA A 29 2.89 1.05 -10.79
CA ALA A 29 3.16 2.39 -11.29
C ALA A 29 4.66 2.71 -11.29
N LEU A 30 5.38 2.35 -10.22
CA LEU A 30 6.83 2.52 -10.14
C LEU A 30 7.56 1.73 -11.24
N ASN A 31 7.15 0.49 -11.50
CA ASN A 31 7.77 -0.33 -12.53
C ASN A 31 7.54 0.26 -13.92
N LEU A 32 6.31 0.72 -14.22
CA LEU A 32 5.99 1.40 -15.47
C LEU A 32 6.83 2.66 -15.65
N LEU A 33 6.96 3.48 -14.60
CA LEU A 33 7.78 4.70 -14.67
C LEU A 33 9.27 4.40 -14.89
N ASN A 34 9.80 3.35 -14.26
CA ASN A 34 11.19 2.91 -14.47
C ASN A 34 11.45 2.40 -15.90
N GLU A 35 10.46 1.82 -16.56
CA GLU A 35 10.59 1.33 -17.94
C GLU A 35 10.60 2.46 -18.97
N ILE A 36 10.01 3.62 -18.65
CA ILE A 36 9.95 4.76 -19.55
C ILE A 36 11.29 5.53 -19.47
N LYS A 37 12.26 5.12 -20.31
CA LYS A 37 13.61 5.74 -20.40
C LYS A 37 13.63 7.23 -20.80
N ASN A 38 12.51 7.78 -21.26
CA ASN A 38 12.34 9.19 -21.66
C ASN A 38 11.25 9.90 -20.84
N SER A 39 10.97 9.44 -19.62
CA SER A 39 9.95 10.11 -18.81
C SER A 39 10.47 11.42 -18.24
N ASP A 40 9.64 12.46 -18.23
CA ASP A 40 9.83 13.67 -17.43
C ASP A 40 9.92 13.40 -15.91
N PHE A 41 9.70 12.15 -15.48
CA PHE A 41 9.88 11.72 -14.12
C PHE A 41 11.36 11.66 -13.76
N ASP A 42 11.75 12.50 -12.81
CA ASP A 42 13.08 12.48 -12.24
C ASP A 42 13.21 11.39 -11.16
N GLN A 43 14.45 11.13 -10.77
CA GLN A 43 14.75 10.19 -9.68
C GLN A 43 14.04 10.56 -8.37
N LYS A 44 13.78 11.86 -8.12
CA LYS A 44 13.10 12.32 -6.90
C LYS A 44 11.63 11.90 -6.90
N ASP A 45 10.96 11.89 -8.04
CA ASP A 45 9.58 11.44 -8.13
C ASP A 45 9.45 9.93 -7.91
N LEU A 46 10.42 9.14 -8.40
CA LEU A 46 10.52 7.71 -8.09
C LEU A 46 10.76 7.47 -6.59
N GLU A 47 11.64 8.25 -5.97
CA GLU A 47 11.87 8.21 -4.51
C GLU A 47 10.61 8.55 -3.69
N LYS A 48 9.81 9.54 -4.14
CA LYS A 48 8.53 9.87 -3.50
C LYS A 48 7.56 8.68 -3.55
N ILE A 49 7.48 7.97 -4.67
CA ILE A 49 6.63 6.78 -4.82
C ILE A 49 7.13 5.65 -3.92
N ASN A 50 8.44 5.39 -3.90
CA ASN A 50 9.06 4.42 -2.99
C ASN A 50 8.77 4.72 -1.52
N THR A 51 8.89 5.98 -1.12
CA THR A 51 8.57 6.43 0.24
C THR A 51 7.09 6.20 0.58
N LYS A 52 6.18 6.47 -0.35
CA LYS A 52 4.74 6.19 -0.16
C LYS A 52 4.49 4.69 0.00
N ILE A 53 5.13 3.83 -0.81
CA ILE A 53 5.03 2.37 -0.67
C ILE A 53 5.47 1.92 0.72
N GLN A 54 6.61 2.42 1.22
CA GLN A 54 7.10 2.08 2.55
C GLN A 54 6.13 2.51 3.66
N LYS A 55 5.59 3.73 3.61
CA LYS A 55 4.60 4.21 4.58
C LYS A 55 3.35 3.31 4.61
N VAL A 56 2.82 2.92 3.46
CA VAL A 56 1.65 2.02 3.39
C VAL A 56 1.98 0.62 3.92
N LYS A 57 3.20 0.11 3.72
CA LYS A 57 3.65 -1.15 4.31
C LYS A 57 3.71 -1.10 5.84
N ILE A 58 4.21 0.00 6.42
CA ILE A 58 4.24 0.22 7.88
C ILE A 58 2.82 0.18 8.45
N ILE A 59 1.90 0.96 7.87
CA ILE A 59 0.49 0.98 8.28
C ILE A 59 -0.14 -0.42 8.17
N LEU A 60 0.14 -1.15 7.09
CA LEU A 60 -0.34 -2.51 6.91
C LEU A 60 0.13 -3.44 8.03
N ASP A 61 1.39 -3.33 8.45
CA ASP A 61 1.93 -4.16 9.52
C ASP A 61 1.37 -3.77 10.89
N GLU A 62 1.15 -2.49 11.16
CA GLU A 62 0.44 -2.03 12.36
C GLU A 62 -0.99 -2.58 12.42
N VAL A 63 -1.73 -2.48 11.30
CA VAL A 63 -3.10 -3.03 11.19
C VAL A 63 -3.09 -4.55 11.35
N LYS A 64 -2.06 -5.29 10.94
CA LYS A 64 -2.01 -6.74 11.19
C LYS A 64 -1.83 -7.04 12.68
N ARG A 65 -0.91 -6.32 13.34
CA ARG A 65 -0.53 -6.54 14.74
C ARG A 65 -1.65 -6.22 15.74
N ASN A 66 -2.53 -5.27 15.40
CA ASN A 66 -3.62 -4.78 16.26
C ASN A 66 -4.97 -5.46 15.92
#